data_AF-A0A1I6BMZ7-F1
#
_entry.id   AF-A0A1I6BMZ7-F1
#
_cell.length_a   1.000
_cell.length_b   1.000
_cell.length_c   1.000
_cell.angle_alpha   90.00
_cell.angle_beta   90.00
_cell.angle_gamma   90.00
#
_symmetry.space_group_name_H-M   'P 1'
#
loop_
_entity.id
_entity.type
_entity.pdbx_description
1 polymer ?
#
loop_
_entity_poly.entity_id
_entity_poly.type
_entity_poly.pdbx_seq_one_letter_code
_entity_poly.pdbx_strand_id
1 'polypeptide(L)'
;MRSLWLRHRWWLRAPLHALLLLGVLFCANALPFLPGPGRAAAWVNGATDWFNGLWYDWNVALPGAAVACGAAMLGLLAGAFVPAWRRRGQPVALFGLVLSAGLLPASFASSGWRQERLEPWSRRYSIRRAQPLLDALAHYRRRRGSYPAKLADLVPGYLPALPTPGTLGAGPFRYGRQDSVFSLSWAYPKALASIGCRYEVSYVPGRGTYAGNWFYPAGAPGWLVEVQETGPLPLPAPD
;
A
#
# COMPACT_ATOMS: atom_id res chain seq x y z
N MET A 1 -33.19 -40.68 7.95
CA MET A 1 -32.46 -40.34 6.70
C MET A 1 -32.30 -38.84 6.43
N ARG A 2 -33.29 -37.97 6.67
CA ARG A 2 -33.16 -36.50 6.43
C ARG A 2 -32.04 -35.78 7.22
N SER A 3 -31.64 -36.27 8.39
CA SER A 3 -30.60 -35.66 9.23
C SER A 3 -29.16 -35.85 8.73
N LEU A 4 -28.90 -36.89 7.91
CA LEU A 4 -27.60 -37.13 7.28
C LEU A 4 -27.38 -36.21 6.07
N TRP A 5 -28.45 -35.87 5.34
CA TRP A 5 -28.39 -35.02 4.16
C TRP A 5 -28.09 -33.54 4.49
N LEU A 6 -28.62 -33.03 5.60
CA LEU A 6 -28.34 -31.66 6.05
C LEU A 6 -26.89 -31.46 6.53
N ARG A 7 -26.21 -32.51 7.02
CA ARG A 7 -24.80 -32.42 7.43
C ARG A 7 -23.83 -32.29 6.26
N HIS A 8 -24.17 -32.78 5.07
CA HIS A 8 -23.28 -32.71 3.91
C HIS A 8 -23.21 -31.31 3.27
N ARG A 9 -24.27 -30.49 3.37
CA ARG A 9 -24.31 -29.15 2.75
C ARG A 9 -23.34 -28.13 3.36
N TRP A 10 -22.98 -28.28 4.63
CA TRP A 10 -22.08 -27.34 5.31
C TRP A 10 -20.64 -27.43 4.79
N TRP A 11 -20.21 -28.59 4.32
CA TRP A 11 -18.86 -28.83 3.82
C TRP A 11 -18.55 -28.17 2.50
N LEU A 12 -19.55 -28.02 1.62
CA LEU A 12 -19.40 -27.32 0.35
C LEU A 12 -19.30 -25.81 0.53
N ARG A 13 -19.81 -25.26 1.64
CA ARG A 13 -19.79 -23.83 1.91
C ARG A 13 -18.46 -23.36 2.49
N ALA A 14 -17.81 -24.14 3.34
CA ALA A 14 -16.53 -23.79 3.97
C ALA A 14 -15.43 -23.32 2.98
N PRO A 15 -15.12 -24.02 1.88
CA PRO A 15 -14.11 -23.58 0.92
C PRO A 15 -14.50 -22.29 0.19
N LEU A 16 -15.79 -22.10 -0.07
CA LEU A 16 -16.27 -20.87 -0.72
C LEU A 16 -16.05 -19.64 0.18
N HIS A 17 -16.32 -19.77 1.49
CA HIS A 17 -16.05 -18.70 2.45
C HIS A 17 -14.55 -18.41 2.59
N ALA A 18 -13.71 -19.45 2.58
CA ALA A 18 -12.27 -19.30 2.65
C ALA A 18 -11.69 -18.60 1.41
N LEU A 19 -12.16 -18.96 0.20
CA LEU A 19 -11.79 -18.29 -1.04
C LEU A 19 -12.26 -16.83 -1.07
N LEU A 20 -13.48 -16.55 -0.57
CA LEU A 20 -13.98 -15.19 -0.44
C LEU A 20 -13.13 -14.35 0.53
N LEU A 21 -12.77 -14.90 1.69
CA LEU A 21 -11.88 -14.24 2.65
C LEU A 21 -10.49 -13.97 2.04
N LEU A 22 -9.94 -14.93 1.31
CA LEU A 22 -8.70 -14.77 0.57
C LEU A 22 -8.77 -13.65 -0.47
N GLY A 23 -9.84 -13.64 -1.27
CA GLY A 23 -10.07 -12.59 -2.26
C GLY A 23 -10.18 -11.22 -1.61
N VAL A 24 -10.91 -11.10 -0.50
CA VAL A 24 -11.03 -9.85 0.26
C VAL A 24 -9.69 -9.39 0.82
N LEU A 25 -8.92 -10.30 1.44
CA LEU A 25 -7.58 -9.97 1.95
C LEU A 25 -6.63 -9.56 0.83
N PHE A 26 -6.63 -10.26 -0.30
CA PHE A 26 -5.82 -9.91 -1.46
C PHE A 26 -6.20 -8.52 -2.01
N CYS A 27 -7.49 -8.26 -2.21
CA CYS A 27 -8.00 -6.98 -2.68
C CYS A 27 -7.65 -5.85 -1.72
N ALA A 28 -7.91 -6.00 -0.41
CA ALA A 28 -7.60 -4.99 0.60
C ALA A 28 -6.10 -4.62 0.59
N ASN A 29 -5.24 -5.59 0.31
CA ASN A 29 -3.79 -5.41 0.26
C ASN A 29 -3.27 -4.82 -1.07
N ALA A 30 -3.95 -5.07 -2.19
CA ALA A 30 -3.55 -4.58 -3.51
C ALA A 30 -4.16 -3.21 -3.85
N LEU A 31 -5.32 -2.88 -3.27
CA LEU A 31 -6.10 -1.69 -3.59
C LEU A 31 -5.31 -0.37 -3.53
N PRO A 32 -4.46 -0.10 -2.51
CA PRO A 32 -3.72 1.17 -2.45
C PRO A 32 -2.79 1.42 -3.65
N PHE A 33 -2.41 0.38 -4.38
CA PHE A 33 -1.50 0.50 -5.51
C PHE A 33 -2.22 0.62 -6.86
N LEU A 34 -3.54 0.44 -6.89
CA LEU A 34 -4.30 0.49 -8.13
C LEU A 34 -4.61 1.96 -8.52
N PRO A 35 -4.75 2.26 -9.82
CA PRO A 35 -5.20 3.55 -10.27
C PRO A 35 -6.68 3.72 -9.94
N GLY A 36 -7.09 4.89 -9.46
CA GLY A 36 -8.49 5.09 -9.10
C GLY A 36 -8.95 6.55 -9.19
N PRO A 37 -10.23 6.79 -9.55
CA PRO A 37 -10.80 8.12 -9.51
C PRO A 37 -10.89 8.61 -8.05
N GLY A 38 -10.69 9.91 -7.84
CA GLY A 38 -10.54 10.50 -6.50
C GLY A 38 -11.66 10.19 -5.50
N ARG A 39 -12.89 9.91 -5.94
CA ARG A 39 -14.00 9.52 -5.07
C ARG A 39 -13.94 8.06 -4.61
N ALA A 40 -13.62 7.13 -5.51
CA ALA A 40 -13.37 5.74 -5.14
C ALA A 40 -12.14 5.65 -4.24
N ALA A 41 -11.11 6.47 -4.54
CA ALA A 41 -9.96 6.65 -3.67
C ALA A 41 -10.37 7.10 -2.27
N ALA A 42 -11.15 8.17 -2.12
CA ALA A 42 -11.55 8.65 -0.81
C ALA A 42 -12.30 7.59 0.03
N TRP A 43 -13.20 6.81 -0.58
CA TRP A 43 -13.93 5.76 0.13
C TRP A 43 -13.04 4.57 0.51
N VAL A 44 -12.21 4.12 -0.44
CA VAL A 44 -11.19 3.08 -0.20
C VAL A 44 -10.23 3.53 0.89
N ASN A 45 -9.81 4.80 0.90
CA ASN A 45 -8.93 5.36 1.91
C ASN A 45 -9.60 5.35 3.27
N GLY A 46 -10.86 5.77 3.38
CA GLY A 46 -11.58 5.70 4.65
C GLY A 46 -11.70 4.26 5.19
N ALA A 47 -12.01 3.31 4.32
CA ALA A 47 -12.10 1.89 4.69
C ALA A 47 -10.73 1.29 5.06
N THR A 48 -9.69 1.65 4.33
CA THR A 48 -8.33 1.14 4.53
C THR A 48 -7.68 1.79 5.73
N ASP A 49 -7.88 3.09 5.96
CA ASP A 49 -7.41 3.80 7.16
C ASP A 49 -8.11 3.29 8.42
N TRP A 50 -9.41 2.97 8.35
CA TRP A 50 -10.14 2.34 9.46
C TRP A 50 -9.62 0.93 9.75
N PHE A 51 -9.47 0.09 8.72
CA PHE A 51 -8.96 -1.27 8.85
C PHE A 51 -7.50 -1.28 9.32
N ASN A 52 -6.66 -0.41 8.76
CA ASN A 52 -5.26 -0.29 9.14
C ASN A 52 -5.09 0.35 10.50
N GLY A 53 -5.95 1.28 10.92
CA GLY A 53 -5.97 1.79 12.29
C GLY A 53 -6.19 0.64 13.28
N LEU A 54 -7.23 -0.16 13.04
CA LEU A 54 -7.51 -1.38 13.81
C LEU A 54 -6.34 -2.37 13.76
N TRP A 55 -5.77 -2.63 12.59
CA TRP A 55 -4.67 -3.57 12.41
C TRP A 55 -3.35 -3.07 13.03
N TYR A 56 -3.05 -1.79 12.94
CA TYR A 56 -1.82 -1.17 13.43
C TYR A 56 -1.84 -1.02 14.95
N ASP A 57 -2.96 -0.58 15.52
CA ASP A 57 -3.15 -0.62 16.97
C ASP A 57 -2.99 -2.05 17.49
N TRP A 58 -3.35 -3.06 16.69
CA TRP A 58 -3.12 -4.47 17.03
C TRP A 58 -1.67 -4.94 16.85
N ASN A 59 -0.97 -4.52 15.78
CA ASN A 59 0.37 -5.02 15.45
C ASN A 59 1.52 -4.24 16.11
N VAL A 60 1.36 -2.95 16.36
CA VAL A 60 2.40 -2.09 16.95
C VAL A 60 2.33 -2.04 18.46
N ALA A 61 1.14 -2.14 19.07
CA ALA A 61 1.05 -2.32 20.51
C ALA A 61 1.56 -3.71 20.95
N LEU A 62 1.57 -4.70 20.04
CA LEU A 62 1.76 -6.10 20.39
C LEU A 62 2.51 -6.91 19.31
N PRO A 63 3.75 -6.56 18.89
CA PRO A 63 4.58 -7.54 18.16
C PRO A 63 4.73 -8.83 18.99
N GLY A 64 4.83 -8.66 20.31
CA GLY A 64 4.80 -9.75 21.29
C GLY A 64 3.49 -10.52 21.30
N ALA A 65 2.32 -9.87 21.21
CA ALA A 65 1.05 -10.60 21.18
C ALA A 65 0.58 -11.03 19.80
N ALA A 66 1.10 -10.52 18.69
CA ALA A 66 0.87 -11.12 17.38
C ALA A 66 1.63 -12.45 17.25
N VAL A 67 2.88 -12.49 17.72
CA VAL A 67 3.64 -13.75 17.83
C VAL A 67 3.04 -14.67 18.89
N ALA A 68 2.67 -14.16 20.07
CA ALA A 68 2.05 -14.97 21.12
C ALA A 68 0.63 -15.41 20.76
N CYS A 69 -0.18 -14.60 20.08
CA CYS A 69 -1.49 -15.02 19.54
C CYS A 69 -1.31 -15.98 18.38
N GLY A 70 -0.31 -15.79 17.50
CA GLY A 70 0.01 -16.77 16.46
C GLY A 70 0.38 -18.13 17.06
N ALA A 71 1.27 -18.14 18.05
CA ALA A 71 1.68 -19.34 18.77
C ALA A 71 0.54 -19.95 19.60
N ALA A 72 -0.25 -19.12 20.30
CA ALA A 72 -1.41 -19.56 21.08
C ALA A 72 -2.53 -20.07 20.18
N MET A 73 -2.74 -19.46 19.00
CA MET A 73 -3.71 -19.92 18.03
C MET A 73 -3.25 -21.22 17.39
N LEU A 74 -1.95 -21.37 17.07
CA LEU A 74 -1.38 -22.66 16.65
C LEU A 74 -1.47 -23.72 17.75
N GLY A 75 -1.26 -23.37 19.01
CA GLY A 75 -1.38 -24.26 20.16
C GLY A 75 -2.83 -24.67 20.45
N LEU A 76 -3.78 -23.74 20.36
CA LEU A 76 -5.22 -24.00 20.49
C LEU A 76 -5.75 -24.79 19.30
N LEU A 77 -5.27 -24.49 18.09
CA LEU A 77 -5.54 -25.30 16.90
C LEU A 77 -4.99 -26.70 17.14
N ALA A 78 -3.71 -26.89 17.43
CA ALA A 78 -3.13 -28.21 17.71
C ALA A 78 -3.87 -28.96 18.84
N GLY A 79 -4.19 -28.28 19.94
CA GLY A 79 -4.87 -28.86 21.10
C GLY A 79 -6.34 -29.23 20.84
N ALA A 80 -7.06 -28.47 20.02
CA ALA A 80 -8.42 -28.82 19.59
C ALA A 80 -8.44 -29.84 18.44
N PHE A 81 -7.41 -29.81 17.61
CA PHE A 81 -7.30 -30.59 16.38
C PHE A 81 -6.82 -32.02 16.63
N VAL A 82 -5.87 -32.23 17.55
CA VAL A 82 -5.38 -33.57 17.92
C VAL A 82 -6.50 -34.49 18.45
N PRO A 83 -7.39 -34.05 19.36
CA PRO A 83 -8.53 -34.87 19.82
C PRO A 83 -9.62 -35.03 18.76
N ALA A 84 -9.89 -33.99 17.95
CA ALA A 84 -10.89 -34.05 16.88
C ALA A 84 -10.47 -34.99 15.74
N TRP A 85 -9.16 -35.00 15.41
CA TRP A 85 -8.56 -35.91 14.45
C TRP A 85 -8.67 -37.37 14.91
N ARG A 86 -8.48 -37.63 16.21
CA ARG A 86 -8.62 -38.97 16.81
C ARG A 86 -10.07 -39.48 16.85
N ARG A 87 -11.09 -38.61 16.88
CA ARG A 87 -12.49 -39.03 17.11
C ARG A 87 -13.40 -39.07 15.88
N ARG A 88 -13.04 -38.46 14.73
CA ARG A 88 -14.05 -38.16 13.68
C ARG A 88 -13.70 -38.45 12.23
N GLY A 89 -12.63 -39.18 11.91
CA GLY A 89 -12.43 -39.66 10.53
C GLY A 89 -12.35 -38.53 9.49
N GLN A 90 -11.42 -37.59 9.71
CA GLN A 90 -10.41 -37.04 8.77
C GLN A 90 -10.61 -35.88 7.75
N PRO A 91 -11.76 -35.42 7.22
CA PRO A 91 -11.70 -34.34 6.21
C PRO A 91 -11.69 -32.90 6.75
N VAL A 92 -12.33 -32.57 7.89
CA VAL A 92 -12.45 -31.14 8.33
C VAL A 92 -11.09 -30.64 8.78
N ALA A 93 -10.42 -31.47 9.58
CA ALA A 93 -9.15 -31.14 10.18
C ALA A 93 -8.11 -30.94 9.08
N LEU A 94 -7.95 -31.92 8.19
CA LEU A 94 -7.03 -31.82 7.06
C LEU A 94 -7.30 -30.57 6.20
N PHE A 95 -8.57 -30.25 5.95
CA PHE A 95 -8.96 -29.05 5.23
C PHE A 95 -8.52 -27.76 5.94
N GLY A 96 -8.76 -27.63 7.24
CA GLY A 96 -8.33 -26.46 8.02
C GLY A 96 -6.82 -26.29 8.07
N LEU A 97 -6.07 -27.39 8.15
CA LEU A 97 -4.60 -27.36 8.17
C LEU A 97 -4.02 -27.04 6.79
N VAL A 98 -4.55 -27.63 5.72
CA VAL A 98 -4.16 -27.29 4.33
C VAL A 98 -4.48 -25.83 4.04
N LEU A 99 -5.65 -25.34 4.48
CA LEU A 99 -6.02 -23.94 4.34
C LEU A 99 -5.00 -23.05 5.07
N SER A 100 -4.75 -23.30 6.36
CA SER A 100 -3.82 -22.48 7.15
C SER A 100 -2.39 -22.50 6.58
N ALA A 101 -1.92 -23.68 6.17
CA ALA A 101 -0.61 -23.87 5.55
C ALA A 101 -0.49 -23.21 4.18
N GLY A 102 -1.60 -23.00 3.45
CA GLY A 102 -1.62 -22.26 2.20
C GLY A 102 -1.75 -20.74 2.39
N LEU A 103 -2.58 -20.31 3.34
CA LEU A 103 -2.90 -18.89 3.59
C LEU A 103 -1.69 -18.08 4.09
N LEU A 104 -0.89 -18.68 4.99
CA LEU A 104 0.27 -18.01 5.57
C LEU A 104 1.34 -17.71 4.51
N PRO A 105 1.87 -18.71 3.77
CA PRO A 105 2.83 -18.46 2.68
C PRO A 105 2.25 -17.57 1.59
N ALA A 106 0.98 -17.71 1.23
CA ALA A 106 0.33 -16.84 0.25
C ALA A 106 0.33 -15.37 0.71
N SER A 107 0.14 -15.12 2.01
CA SER A 107 0.22 -13.76 2.58
C SER A 107 1.63 -13.18 2.47
N PHE A 108 2.67 -13.97 2.78
CA PHE A 108 4.08 -13.55 2.64
C PHE A 108 4.51 -13.37 1.17
N ALA A 109 4.10 -14.28 0.28
CA ALA A 109 4.34 -14.16 -1.15
C ALA A 109 3.65 -12.92 -1.72
N SER A 110 2.44 -12.60 -1.24
CA SER A 110 1.72 -11.38 -1.64
C SER A 110 2.44 -10.11 -1.17
N SER A 111 3.13 -10.12 -0.03
CA SER A 111 3.91 -8.96 0.41
C SER A 111 5.17 -8.76 -0.43
N GLY A 112 5.90 -9.83 -0.77
CA GLY A 112 7.06 -9.74 -1.65
C GLY A 112 6.68 -9.27 -3.06
N TRP A 113 5.64 -9.89 -3.63
CA TRP A 113 5.14 -9.51 -4.96
C TRP A 113 4.66 -8.04 -5.02
N ARG A 114 4.09 -7.53 -3.91
CA ARG A 114 3.68 -6.11 -3.80
C ARG A 114 4.86 -5.16 -3.90
N GLN A 115 5.89 -5.37 -3.08
CA GLN A 115 7.07 -4.51 -3.05
C GLN A 115 7.83 -4.55 -4.39
N GLU A 116 7.93 -5.72 -5.01
CA GLU A 116 8.68 -5.86 -6.26
C GLU A 116 7.95 -5.32 -7.49
N ARG A 117 6.61 -5.43 -7.55
CA ARG A 117 5.86 -5.12 -8.79
C ARG A 117 4.92 -3.93 -8.67
N LEU A 118 4.09 -3.88 -7.64
CA LEU A 118 3.04 -2.87 -7.52
C LEU A 118 3.59 -1.52 -7.10
N GLU A 119 4.58 -1.51 -6.21
CA GLU A 119 5.25 -0.30 -5.77
C GLU A 119 5.95 0.44 -6.93
N PRO A 120 6.83 -0.18 -7.73
CA PRO A 120 7.46 0.49 -8.87
C PRO A 120 6.44 0.95 -9.91
N TRP A 121 5.38 0.16 -10.14
CA TRP A 121 4.31 0.53 -11.07
C TRP A 121 3.56 1.77 -10.60
N SER A 122 3.10 1.80 -9.35
CA SER A 122 2.36 2.91 -8.75
C SER A 122 3.19 4.19 -8.73
N ARG A 123 4.49 4.08 -8.43
CA ARG A 123 5.47 5.16 -8.48
C ARG A 123 5.58 5.74 -9.89
N ARG A 124 5.80 4.89 -10.90
CA ARG A 124 5.88 5.31 -12.32
C ARG A 124 4.59 5.97 -12.78
N TYR A 125 3.44 5.50 -12.31
CA TYR A 125 2.15 6.09 -12.62
C TYR A 125 2.02 7.50 -12.02
N SER A 126 2.32 7.67 -10.73
CA SER A 126 2.28 8.97 -10.06
C SER A 126 3.27 9.98 -10.63
N ILE A 127 4.48 9.54 -11.02
CA ILE A 127 5.46 10.38 -11.71
C ILE A 127 4.91 10.87 -13.05
N ARG A 128 4.32 9.97 -13.87
CA ARG A 128 3.68 10.36 -15.13
C ARG A 128 2.55 11.38 -14.92
N ARG A 129 1.77 11.21 -13.85
CA ARG A 129 0.69 12.15 -13.47
C ARG A 129 1.20 13.51 -12.98
N ALA A 130 2.44 13.58 -12.49
CA ALA A 130 3.08 14.83 -12.09
C ALA A 130 3.61 15.65 -13.29
N GLN A 131 3.76 15.05 -14.47
CA GLN A 131 4.37 15.71 -15.64
C GLN A 131 3.73 17.06 -15.99
N PRO A 132 2.39 17.21 -16.07
CA PRO A 132 1.77 18.51 -16.36
C PRO A 132 2.14 19.59 -15.33
N LEU A 133 2.31 19.19 -14.06
CA LEU A 133 2.71 20.09 -13.00
C LEU A 133 4.17 20.54 -13.14
N LEU A 134 5.06 19.62 -13.52
CA LEU A 134 6.47 19.93 -13.78
C LEU A 134 6.62 20.88 -14.98
N ASP A 135 5.87 20.66 -16.05
CA ASP A 135 5.87 21.51 -17.24
C ASP A 135 5.37 22.92 -16.91
N ALA A 136 4.30 23.03 -16.11
CA ALA A 136 3.76 24.29 -15.64
C ALA A 136 4.75 25.06 -14.76
N LEU A 137 5.43 24.38 -13.83
CA LEU A 137 6.49 24.97 -12.99
C LEU A 137 7.65 25.51 -13.83
N ALA A 138 8.08 24.73 -14.83
CA ALA A 138 9.13 25.16 -15.75
C ALA A 138 8.68 26.38 -16.59
N HIS A 139 7.46 26.38 -17.11
CA HIS A 139 6.91 27.51 -17.86
C HIS A 139 6.76 28.77 -16.99
N TYR A 140 6.29 28.63 -15.75
CA TYR A 140 6.21 29.72 -14.79
C TYR A 140 7.58 30.36 -14.55
N ARG A 141 8.60 29.53 -14.27
CA ARG A 141 9.98 30.01 -14.07
C ARG A 141 10.54 30.73 -15.29
N ARG A 142 10.33 30.18 -16.50
CA ARG A 142 10.78 30.85 -17.74
C ARG A 142 10.19 32.25 -17.90
N ARG A 143 8.93 32.47 -17.50
CA ARG A 143 8.27 33.78 -17.61
C ARG A 143 8.60 34.75 -16.48
N ARG A 144 8.77 34.26 -15.25
CA ARG A 144 8.89 35.09 -14.03
C ARG A 144 10.31 35.15 -13.46
N GLY A 145 11.23 34.35 -13.97
CA GLY A 145 12.60 34.22 -13.45
C GLY A 145 12.72 33.38 -12.17
N SER A 146 11.62 33.03 -11.52
CA SER A 146 11.59 32.23 -10.27
C SER A 146 10.43 31.23 -10.25
N TYR A 147 10.53 30.20 -9.40
CA TYR A 147 9.44 29.26 -9.16
C TYR A 147 8.32 29.89 -8.31
N PRO A 148 7.05 29.48 -8.48
CA PRO A 148 5.93 30.06 -7.73
C PRO A 148 6.08 29.81 -6.22
N ALA A 149 5.46 30.66 -5.38
CA ALA A 149 5.52 30.45 -3.93
C ALA A 149 4.70 29.23 -3.50
N LYS A 150 3.61 28.95 -4.22
CA LYS A 150 2.71 27.80 -3.98
C LYS A 150 2.16 27.27 -5.29
N LEU A 151 1.76 25.99 -5.32
CA LEU A 151 1.18 25.37 -6.52
C LEU A 151 -0.10 26.07 -7.00
N ALA A 152 -0.88 26.66 -6.09
CA ALA A 152 -2.09 27.39 -6.43
C ALA A 152 -1.84 28.57 -7.40
N ASP A 153 -0.62 29.14 -7.43
CA ASP A 153 -0.27 30.26 -8.32
C ASP A 153 -0.17 29.82 -9.80
N LEU A 154 -0.13 28.50 -10.05
CA LEU A 154 -0.16 27.94 -11.41
C LEU A 154 -1.57 27.89 -11.99
N VAL A 155 -2.62 27.97 -11.16
CA VAL A 155 -4.01 27.87 -11.59
C VAL A 155 -4.66 29.26 -11.58
N PRO A 156 -5.50 29.61 -12.57
CA PRO A 156 -5.81 28.84 -13.79
C PRO A 156 -4.81 29.09 -14.94
N GLY A 157 -3.83 29.98 -14.76
CA GLY A 157 -3.06 30.55 -15.88
C GLY A 157 -2.09 29.58 -16.58
N TYR A 158 -1.54 28.61 -15.86
CA TYR A 158 -0.60 27.61 -16.39
C TYR A 158 -1.22 26.20 -16.42
N LEU A 159 -2.21 25.95 -15.57
CA LEU A 159 -2.96 24.69 -15.48
C LEU A 159 -4.44 24.98 -15.19
N PRO A 160 -5.38 24.20 -15.75
CA PRO A 160 -6.80 24.36 -15.44
C PRO A 160 -7.12 23.96 -13.99
N ALA A 161 -6.41 22.97 -13.44
CA ALA A 161 -6.52 22.50 -12.07
C ALA A 161 -5.22 21.78 -11.66
N LEU A 162 -5.00 21.63 -10.35
CA LEU A 162 -3.86 20.86 -9.84
C LEU A 162 -4.10 19.35 -10.05
N PRO A 163 -3.16 18.62 -10.69
CA PRO A 163 -3.28 17.18 -10.82
C PRO A 163 -3.09 16.51 -9.45
N THR A 164 -3.60 15.28 -9.35
CA THR A 164 -3.37 14.39 -8.20
C THR A 164 -2.46 13.23 -8.61
N PRO A 165 -1.73 12.60 -7.66
CA PRO A 165 -0.88 11.45 -7.96
C PRO A 165 -1.65 10.29 -8.61
N GLY A 166 -2.94 10.16 -8.32
CA GLY A 166 -3.85 9.23 -9.00
C GLY A 166 -3.75 7.78 -8.54
N THR A 167 -2.87 7.47 -7.59
CA THR A 167 -2.88 6.21 -6.86
C THR A 167 -3.87 6.27 -5.70
N LEU A 168 -4.60 5.18 -5.46
CA LEU A 168 -5.55 5.05 -4.36
C LEU A 168 -4.81 5.25 -3.03
N GLY A 169 -5.27 6.14 -2.16
CA GLY A 169 -4.56 6.42 -0.90
C GLY A 169 -3.56 7.56 -0.96
N ALA A 170 -3.05 7.95 -2.12
CA ALA A 170 -2.10 9.05 -2.15
C ALA A 170 -2.78 10.39 -1.82
N GLY A 171 -2.16 11.14 -0.91
CA GLY A 171 -2.53 12.54 -0.68
C GLY A 171 -2.22 13.41 -1.90
N PRO A 172 -2.63 14.70 -1.88
CA PRO A 172 -2.26 15.64 -2.94
C PRO A 172 -0.74 15.83 -3.00
N PHE A 173 -0.24 16.31 -4.14
CA PHE A 173 1.15 16.73 -4.25
C PHE A 173 1.45 17.86 -3.25
N ARG A 174 2.58 17.73 -2.58
CA ARG A 174 3.18 18.69 -1.65
C ARG A 174 4.34 19.37 -2.35
N TYR A 175 4.42 20.67 -2.18
CA TYR A 175 5.40 21.50 -2.85
C TYR A 175 6.27 22.20 -1.81
N GLY A 176 7.57 22.00 -1.93
CA GLY A 176 8.58 22.77 -1.21
C GLY A 176 9.34 23.66 -2.19
N ARG A 177 9.63 24.89 -1.80
CA ARG A 177 10.50 25.79 -2.57
C ARG A 177 11.66 26.22 -1.71
N GLN A 178 12.87 26.13 -2.27
CA GLN A 178 14.08 26.66 -1.67
C GLN A 178 14.89 27.37 -2.76
N ASP A 179 14.84 28.71 -2.73
CA ASP A 179 15.52 29.59 -3.68
C ASP A 179 15.28 29.22 -5.16
N SER A 180 16.30 28.65 -5.81
CA SER A 180 16.30 28.25 -7.22
C SER A 180 15.91 26.78 -7.46
N VAL A 181 15.55 26.06 -6.39
CA VAL A 181 15.16 24.65 -6.38
C VAL A 181 13.74 24.51 -5.86
N PHE A 182 13.03 23.49 -6.34
CA PHE A 182 11.79 23.05 -5.75
C PHE A 182 11.85 21.56 -5.46
N SER A 183 10.96 21.08 -4.59
CA SER A 183 10.67 19.67 -4.38
C SER A 183 9.16 19.45 -4.55
N LEU A 184 8.82 18.29 -5.11
CA LEU A 184 7.43 17.91 -5.34
C LEU A 184 7.21 16.48 -4.85
N SER A 185 6.71 16.36 -3.63
CA SER A 185 6.49 15.07 -2.99
C SER A 185 5.00 14.73 -2.90
N TRP A 186 4.67 13.49 -2.62
CA TRP A 186 3.34 13.08 -2.18
C TRP A 186 3.51 11.92 -1.23
N ALA A 187 2.66 11.83 -0.22
CA ALA A 187 2.73 10.75 0.74
C ALA A 187 1.36 10.11 0.88
N TYR A 188 1.37 8.81 1.17
CA TYR A 188 0.19 8.16 1.72
C TYR A 188 -0.08 8.68 3.14
N PRO A 189 -1.34 8.75 3.59
CA PRO A 189 -1.68 9.09 4.97
C PRO A 189 -0.97 8.16 5.95
N LYS A 190 -0.81 8.60 7.21
CA LYS A 190 -0.01 7.88 8.21
C LYS A 190 -0.42 6.41 8.39
N ALA A 191 -1.71 6.10 8.26
CA ALA A 191 -2.24 4.74 8.34
C ALA A 191 -1.78 3.80 7.20
N LEU A 192 -1.29 4.36 6.09
CA LEU A 192 -0.66 3.64 4.99
C LEU A 192 0.87 3.82 4.98
N ALA A 193 1.41 4.87 5.60
CA ALA A 193 2.86 5.01 5.75
C ALA A 193 3.45 3.91 6.67
N SER A 194 2.65 3.39 7.61
CA SER A 194 3.01 2.30 8.52
C SER A 194 3.28 0.97 7.84
N ILE A 195 2.69 0.72 6.67
CA ILE A 195 3.01 -0.47 5.85
C ILE A 195 4.26 -0.24 4.97
N GLY A 196 5.09 0.74 5.30
CA GLY A 196 6.33 1.07 4.60
C GLY A 196 6.14 1.93 3.35
N CYS A 197 4.92 2.36 3.05
CA CYS A 197 4.62 3.15 1.86
C CYS A 197 4.82 4.65 2.11
N ARG A 198 6.06 5.08 2.39
CA ARG A 198 6.44 6.50 2.40
C ARG A 198 7.31 6.81 1.19
N TYR A 199 6.67 7.30 0.14
CA TYR A 199 7.37 7.81 -1.02
C TYR A 199 7.61 9.29 -0.83
N GLU A 200 8.84 9.72 -1.08
CA GLU A 200 9.12 11.12 -1.31
C GLU A 200 9.91 11.16 -2.60
N VAL A 201 9.21 11.54 -3.67
CA VAL A 201 9.86 11.88 -4.92
C VAL A 201 10.23 13.35 -4.80
N SER A 202 11.46 13.68 -5.15
CA SER A 202 11.96 15.05 -5.18
C SER A 202 12.52 15.28 -6.57
N TYR A 203 11.85 16.13 -7.33
CA TYR A 203 12.38 16.58 -8.60
C TYR A 203 13.30 17.77 -8.36
N VAL A 204 14.60 17.61 -8.63
CA VAL A 204 15.56 18.70 -8.54
C VAL A 204 16.01 19.06 -9.97
N PRO A 205 15.66 20.26 -10.47
CA PRO A 205 16.06 20.70 -11.81
C PRO A 205 17.57 20.56 -12.03
N GLY A 206 17.98 19.95 -13.15
CA GLY A 206 19.39 19.73 -13.49
C GLY A 206 20.06 18.52 -12.82
N ARG A 207 19.42 17.92 -11.81
CA ARG A 207 19.87 16.68 -11.17
C ARG A 207 18.99 15.47 -11.48
N GLY A 208 17.79 15.71 -12.01
CA GLY A 208 16.85 14.66 -12.43
C GLY A 208 15.76 14.38 -11.38
N THR A 209 14.97 13.34 -11.64
CA THR A 209 13.95 12.87 -10.73
C THR A 209 14.59 11.92 -9.74
N TYR A 210 14.65 12.30 -8.47
CA TYR A 210 15.06 11.41 -7.40
C TYR A 210 13.83 10.81 -6.77
N ALA A 211 13.91 9.51 -6.58
CA ALA A 211 12.89 8.80 -5.88
C ALA A 211 13.64 7.94 -4.87
N GLY A 212 13.55 8.32 -3.60
CA GLY A 212 14.11 7.58 -2.48
C GLY A 212 12.99 6.88 -1.71
N ASN A 213 13.26 5.67 -1.24
CA ASN A 213 12.45 5.05 -0.19
C ASN A 213 13.06 5.50 1.15
N TRP A 214 12.42 6.47 1.79
CA TRP A 214 12.89 7.00 3.07
C TRP A 214 12.27 6.19 4.19
N PHE A 215 13.01 5.19 4.68
CA PHE A 215 12.63 4.47 5.88
C PHE A 215 13.01 5.33 7.09
N TYR A 216 12.02 6.01 7.67
CA TYR A 216 12.17 6.58 9.01
C TYR A 216 11.77 5.51 10.02
N PRO A 217 12.70 4.84 10.72
CA PRO A 217 12.30 4.02 11.86
C PRO A 217 11.57 4.93 12.85
N ALA A 218 10.37 4.50 13.26
CA ALA A 218 9.55 5.25 14.20
C ALA A 218 10.37 5.53 15.48
N GLY A 219 10.69 6.81 15.73
CA GLY A 219 11.45 7.25 16.91
C GLY A 219 12.89 7.72 16.66
N ALA A 220 13.43 7.64 15.44
CA ALA A 220 14.77 8.18 15.17
C ALA A 220 14.74 9.71 14.93
N PRO A 221 15.57 10.50 15.64
CA PRO A 221 15.70 11.93 15.38
C PRO A 221 16.46 12.15 14.05
N GLY A 222 15.76 12.65 13.03
CA GLY A 222 16.30 13.55 12.00
C GLY A 222 17.39 13.08 11.02
N TRP A 223 17.97 11.88 11.14
CA TRP A 223 19.06 11.46 10.23
C TRP A 223 18.50 10.85 8.93
N LEU A 224 18.76 11.55 7.81
CA LEU A 224 18.50 11.11 6.45
C LEU A 224 19.44 9.96 6.07
N VAL A 225 18.89 8.81 5.68
CA VAL A 225 19.62 7.83 4.88
C VAL A 225 19.14 8.02 3.44
N GLU A 226 19.92 8.74 2.64
CA GLU A 226 19.73 8.87 1.20
C GLU A 226 19.96 7.50 0.57
N VAL A 227 18.89 6.75 0.32
CA VAL A 227 18.96 5.57 -0.55
C VAL A 227 19.08 6.11 -1.97
N GLN A 228 20.32 6.30 -2.39
CA GLN A 228 20.71 6.66 -3.74
C GLN A 228 20.39 5.46 -4.66
N GLU A 229 19.22 5.45 -5.31
CA GLU A 229 19.08 4.74 -6.58
C GLU A 229 19.86 5.55 -7.62
N THR A 230 21.14 5.19 -7.80
CA THR A 230 22.09 5.85 -8.67
C THR A 230 21.74 5.64 -10.14
N GLY A 231 20.88 6.50 -10.66
CA GLY A 231 20.72 6.68 -12.10
C GLY A 231 19.53 7.56 -12.46
N PRO A 232 19.61 8.37 -13.54
CA PRO A 232 18.41 8.97 -14.11
C PRO A 232 17.45 7.84 -14.45
N LEU A 233 16.25 7.85 -13.86
CA LEU A 233 15.18 6.98 -14.34
C LEU A 233 15.00 7.28 -15.83
N PRO A 234 15.14 6.29 -16.73
CA PRO A 234 14.87 6.53 -18.13
C PRO A 234 13.43 7.03 -18.21
N LEU A 235 13.27 8.24 -18.77
CA LEU A 235 11.95 8.71 -19.14
C LEU A 235 11.34 7.62 -20.01
N PRO A 236 10.08 7.21 -19.76
CA PRO A 236 9.44 6.23 -20.62
C PRO A 236 9.53 6.75 -22.06
N ALA A 237 9.99 5.90 -22.98
CA ALA A 237 9.94 6.22 -24.39
C ALA A 237 8.49 6.63 -24.71
N PRO A 238 8.29 7.68 -25.52
CA PRO A 238 6.95 8.00 -25.99
C PRO A 238 6.40 6.76 -26.70
N ASP A 239 5.24 6.27 -26.24
CA ASP A 239 4.44 5.25 -26.92
C ASP A 239 3.93 5.80 -28.27
#